data_AF-A0A7C3R8D6-F1
#
_entry.id   AF-A0A7C3R8D6-F1
#
_cell.length_a   1.000
_cell.length_b   1.000
_cell.length_c   1.000
_cell.angle_alpha   90.00
_cell.angle_beta   90.00
_cell.angle_gamma   90.00
#
_symmetry.space_group_name_H-M   'P 1'
#
loop_
_entity.id
_entity.type
_entity.pdbx_description
1 polymer ?
#
loop_
_entity_poly.entity_id
_entity_poly.type
_entity_poly.pdbx_seq_one_letter_code
_entity_poly.pdbx_strand_id
1 'polypeptide(L)'
;MSFTKTWNETIPPNTEAVGQGGERIRDFKTAIRERLAIDHNFKSDETGDDDIGKHNQVSLLVQSSEPSAPSSGMLLYVYNGNLYVKKTSGSPVALSPMDGSNISDNSIAGSKLQIGAVGTNQMADNSISTNKIQDNAITKPKIATLNGVLQYTDTHTISNDTDIPHKKYVDDKVSGSGNYIYTAVGTTDISTSSTSYVDMSDMSITQTFSEGTIFINFDATFTRVSDTYIYIRVLIDNTEVKKSVHYTEYYEHHCISYSGSITAGSHTIKIQWCKSGNTIYQNGSTYKRILTVITGQ
;
A
#
# COMPACT_ATOMS: atom_id res chain seq x y z
N MET A 1 0.78 -41.09 50.08
CA MET A 1 0.41 -41.43 51.47
C MET A 1 1.06 -42.75 51.84
N SER A 2 1.55 -42.91 53.08
CA SER A 2 1.96 -44.21 53.62
C SER A 2 0.74 -44.92 54.20
N PHE A 3 0.47 -46.16 53.80
CA PHE A 3 -0.61 -46.97 54.36
C PHE A 3 -0.31 -47.32 55.83
N THR A 4 -1.27 -47.14 56.74
CA THR A 4 -1.06 -47.47 58.17
C THR A 4 -1.35 -48.94 58.47
N LYS A 5 -2.03 -49.64 57.54
CA LYS A 5 -2.35 -51.06 57.62
C LYS A 5 -1.88 -51.83 56.38
N THR A 6 -1.14 -52.92 56.61
CA THR A 6 -0.69 -53.84 55.57
C THR A 6 -1.65 -55.03 55.48
N TRP A 7 -2.10 -55.33 54.27
CA TRP A 7 -2.87 -56.54 54.01
C TRP A 7 -1.93 -57.75 54.07
N ASN A 8 -2.20 -58.72 54.96
CA ASN A 8 -1.44 -59.96 55.07
C ASN A 8 -2.25 -61.16 54.54
N GLU A 9 -1.93 -61.61 53.33
CA GLU A 9 -2.58 -62.77 52.68
C GLU A 9 -2.07 -64.12 53.19
N THR A 10 -1.01 -64.15 54.00
CA THR A 10 -0.38 -65.40 54.45
C THR A 10 -1.04 -66.01 55.68
N ILE A 11 -2.01 -65.33 56.29
CA ILE A 11 -2.72 -65.83 57.46
C ILE A 11 -3.72 -66.91 56.99
N PRO A 12 -3.56 -68.18 57.38
CA PRO A 12 -4.47 -69.22 56.94
C PRO A 12 -5.87 -69.03 57.52
N PRO A 13 -6.93 -69.55 56.86
CA PRO A 13 -8.27 -69.52 57.41
C PRO A 13 -8.32 -70.20 58.79
N ASN A 14 -9.05 -69.59 59.73
CA ASN A 14 -9.37 -70.17 61.05
C ASN A 14 -8.17 -70.45 61.98
N THR A 15 -7.00 -69.83 61.76
CA THR A 15 -5.83 -69.99 62.64
C THR A 15 -5.76 -68.96 63.78
N GLU A 16 -6.63 -67.96 63.77
CA GLU A 16 -6.69 -66.91 64.79
C GLU A 16 -7.71 -67.25 65.89
N ALA A 17 -7.55 -66.65 67.07
CA ALA A 17 -8.53 -66.79 68.14
C ALA A 17 -9.87 -66.17 67.71
N VAL A 18 -11.00 -66.79 68.07
CA VAL A 18 -12.36 -66.34 67.68
C VAL A 18 -12.62 -64.86 68.03
N GLY A 19 -12.02 -64.35 69.11
CA GLY A 19 -12.13 -62.95 69.53
C GLY A 19 -11.39 -61.92 68.64
N GLN A 20 -10.42 -62.36 67.82
CA GLN A 20 -9.60 -61.48 66.97
C GLN A 20 -10.26 -61.16 65.62
N GLY A 21 -11.33 -61.89 65.24
CA GLY A 21 -12.03 -61.67 63.97
C GLY A 21 -12.60 -60.25 63.82
N GLY A 22 -13.09 -59.64 64.91
CA GLY A 22 -13.61 -58.27 64.90
C GLY A 22 -12.53 -57.21 64.67
N GLU A 23 -11.32 -57.42 65.21
CA GLU A 23 -10.17 -56.56 64.95
C GLU A 23 -9.68 -56.69 63.52
N ARG A 24 -9.58 -57.92 63.00
CA ARG A 24 -9.22 -58.17 61.61
C ARG A 24 -10.17 -57.48 60.63
N ILE A 25 -11.48 -57.53 60.87
CA ILE A 25 -12.47 -56.85 60.03
C ILE A 25 -12.30 -55.33 60.06
N ARG A 26 -12.00 -54.74 61.23
CA ARG A 26 -11.75 -53.29 61.35
C ARG A 26 -10.49 -52.88 60.62
N ASP A 27 -9.39 -53.62 60.82
CA ASP A 27 -8.13 -53.37 60.14
C ASP A 27 -8.23 -53.51 58.63
N PHE A 28 -8.97 -54.53 58.16
CA PHE A 28 -9.27 -54.72 56.75
C PHE A 28 -10.06 -53.55 56.14
N LYS A 29 -11.12 -53.09 56.82
CA LYS A 29 -11.91 -51.92 56.37
C LYS A 29 -11.05 -50.65 56.31
N THR A 30 -10.17 -50.44 57.29
CA THR A 30 -9.22 -49.32 57.28
C THR A 30 -8.24 -49.45 56.10
N ALA A 31 -7.66 -50.63 55.89
CA ALA A 31 -6.73 -50.89 54.80
C ALA A 31 -7.36 -50.65 53.41
N ILE A 32 -8.63 -51.03 53.23
CA ILE A 32 -9.41 -50.76 52.02
C ILE A 32 -9.67 -49.26 51.85
N ARG A 33 -10.14 -48.59 52.90
CA ARG A 33 -10.45 -47.16 52.85
C ARG A 33 -9.21 -46.33 52.50
N GLU A 34 -8.06 -46.63 53.08
CA GLU A 34 -6.79 -45.94 52.77
C GLU A 34 -6.36 -46.11 51.31
N ARG A 35 -6.60 -47.29 50.72
CA ARG A 35 -6.23 -47.59 49.33
C ARG A 35 -7.17 -46.91 48.35
N LEU A 36 -8.48 -47.02 48.56
CA LEU A 36 -9.46 -46.34 47.72
C LEU A 36 -9.38 -44.82 47.89
N ALA A 37 -8.98 -44.30 49.06
CA ALA A 37 -8.85 -42.85 49.27
C ALA A 37 -7.75 -42.19 48.41
N ILE A 38 -6.86 -42.98 47.80
CA ILE A 38 -5.85 -42.48 46.85
C ILE A 38 -6.54 -41.79 45.66
N ASP A 39 -7.55 -42.44 45.10
CA ASP A 39 -8.22 -41.99 43.88
C ASP A 39 -9.70 -41.67 44.09
N HIS A 40 -10.28 -41.90 45.27
CA HIS A 40 -11.66 -41.53 45.62
C HIS A 40 -11.72 -40.59 46.83
N ASN A 41 -12.69 -39.69 46.82
CA ASN A 41 -13.03 -38.86 47.97
C ASN A 41 -14.18 -39.50 48.76
N PHE A 42 -13.87 -40.09 49.91
CA PHE A 42 -14.90 -40.59 50.83
C PHE A 42 -15.14 -39.57 51.94
N LYS A 43 -16.39 -39.09 52.06
CA LYS A 43 -16.79 -38.30 53.25
C LYS A 43 -16.89 -39.20 54.48
N SER A 44 -16.80 -38.58 55.66
CA SER A 44 -16.93 -39.22 56.96
C SER A 44 -18.38 -39.55 57.34
N ASP A 45 -19.37 -38.97 56.65
CA ASP A 45 -20.81 -39.17 56.86
C ASP A 45 -21.58 -39.31 55.53
N GLU A 46 -22.63 -40.12 55.55
CA GLU A 46 -23.43 -40.50 54.36
C GLU A 46 -24.70 -39.64 54.18
N THR A 47 -24.87 -38.56 54.95
CA THR A 47 -26.11 -37.76 54.92
C THR A 47 -25.97 -36.48 54.09
N GLY A 48 -26.81 -36.35 53.06
CA GLY A 48 -27.23 -35.05 52.50
C GLY A 48 -26.43 -34.47 51.32
N ASP A 49 -25.72 -35.28 50.54
CA ASP A 49 -25.00 -34.79 49.35
C ASP A 49 -25.10 -35.82 48.20
N ASP A 50 -25.54 -35.37 47.03
CA ASP A 50 -25.76 -36.21 45.83
C ASP A 50 -24.43 -36.69 45.20
N ASP A 51 -23.29 -36.20 45.70
CA ASP A 51 -21.95 -36.39 45.13
C ASP A 51 -21.07 -37.42 45.90
N ILE A 52 -21.67 -38.39 46.58
CA ILE A 52 -20.96 -39.48 47.28
C ILE A 52 -20.27 -40.47 46.30
N GLY A 53 -19.06 -40.13 45.84
CA GLY A 53 -18.23 -41.04 45.02
C GLY A 53 -17.33 -40.40 43.96
N LYS A 54 -16.89 -39.14 44.15
CA LYS A 54 -15.98 -38.50 43.20
C LYS A 54 -14.58 -39.11 43.26
N HIS A 55 -13.93 -39.20 42.11
CA HIS A 55 -12.51 -39.52 42.05
C HIS A 55 -11.65 -38.28 42.33
N ASN A 56 -10.67 -38.38 43.24
CA ASN A 56 -9.64 -37.36 43.46
C ASN A 56 -8.66 -37.28 42.28
N GLN A 57 -8.38 -38.43 41.68
CA GLN A 57 -7.48 -38.58 40.54
C GLN A 57 -7.96 -39.78 39.72
N VAL A 58 -7.94 -39.67 38.39
CA VAL A 58 -8.14 -40.81 37.49
C VAL A 58 -6.84 -41.02 36.72
N SER A 59 -6.20 -42.17 36.93
CA SER A 59 -5.01 -42.57 36.19
C SER A 59 -5.40 -43.48 35.05
N LEU A 60 -5.16 -43.04 33.82
CA LEU A 60 -5.41 -43.82 32.61
C LEU A 60 -4.13 -44.53 32.17
N LEU A 61 -4.25 -45.79 31.76
CA LEU A 61 -3.13 -46.54 31.20
C LEU A 61 -2.75 -46.00 29.81
N VAL A 62 -1.46 -45.77 29.60
CA VAL A 62 -0.91 -45.41 28.28
C VAL A 62 -1.08 -46.59 27.35
N GLN A 63 -1.80 -46.38 26.26
CA GLN A 63 -2.02 -47.41 25.24
C GLN A 63 -0.75 -47.63 24.41
N SER A 64 -0.51 -48.88 24.01
CA SER A 64 0.64 -49.24 23.15
C SER A 64 0.43 -48.84 21.68
N SER A 65 -0.82 -48.59 21.28
CA SER A 65 -1.21 -48.13 19.95
C SER A 65 -2.49 -47.30 20.04
N GLU A 66 -2.83 -46.57 18.97
CA GLU A 66 -4.09 -45.83 18.91
C GLU A 66 -5.29 -46.81 18.91
N PRO A 67 -6.24 -46.69 19.87
CA PRO A 67 -7.41 -47.56 19.90
C PRO A 67 -8.33 -47.39 18.69
N SER A 68 -9.03 -48.47 18.34
CA SER A 68 -10.12 -48.42 17.35
C SER A 68 -11.25 -47.52 17.83
N ALA A 69 -11.97 -46.88 16.88
CA ALA A 69 -13.11 -46.02 17.22
C ALA A 69 -14.19 -46.81 17.96
N PRO A 70 -14.85 -46.23 18.99
CA PRO A 70 -15.92 -46.91 19.70
C PRO A 70 -17.16 -47.06 18.83
N SER A 71 -17.88 -48.18 18.97
CA SER A 71 -19.13 -48.44 18.23
C SER A 71 -20.26 -47.46 18.57
N SER A 72 -20.18 -46.78 19.72
CA SER A 72 -21.05 -45.70 20.13
C SER A 72 -20.33 -44.78 21.12
N GLY A 73 -20.66 -43.49 21.12
CA GLY A 73 -20.14 -42.52 22.09
C GLY A 73 -18.70 -42.06 21.82
N MET A 74 -17.92 -41.91 22.90
CA MET A 74 -16.58 -41.33 22.87
C MET A 74 -15.64 -42.15 23.75
N LEU A 75 -14.40 -42.31 23.32
CA LEU A 75 -13.32 -42.93 24.08
C LEU A 75 -12.37 -41.85 24.60
N LEU A 76 -12.08 -41.86 25.90
CA LEU A 76 -11.00 -41.09 26.53
C LEU A 76 -9.81 -42.03 26.77
N TYR A 77 -8.64 -41.72 26.24
CA TYR A 77 -7.46 -42.59 26.35
C TYR A 77 -6.17 -41.79 26.36
N VAL A 78 -5.09 -42.39 26.87
CA VAL A 78 -3.75 -41.82 26.83
C VAL A 78 -2.91 -42.58 25.81
N TYR A 79 -2.24 -41.86 24.90
CA TYR A 79 -1.33 -42.43 23.91
C TYR A 79 -0.12 -41.52 23.74
N ASN A 80 1.09 -42.08 23.64
CA ASN A 80 2.35 -41.32 23.58
C ASN A 80 2.46 -40.20 24.64
N GLY A 81 1.93 -40.44 25.85
CA GLY A 81 1.96 -39.47 26.96
C GLY A 81 0.92 -38.34 26.89
N ASN A 82 0.07 -38.29 25.87
CA ASN A 82 -0.98 -37.27 25.73
C ASN A 82 -2.38 -37.88 25.95
N LEU A 83 -3.28 -37.07 26.50
CA LEU A 83 -4.70 -37.43 26.65
C LEU A 83 -5.45 -37.13 25.35
N TYR A 84 -6.28 -38.05 24.88
CA TYR A 84 -7.05 -37.92 23.65
C TYR A 84 -8.51 -38.29 23.87
N VAL A 85 -9.37 -37.69 23.04
CA VAL A 85 -10.75 -38.15 22.86
C VAL A 85 -11.02 -38.54 21.42
N LYS A 86 -11.65 -39.69 21.21
CA LYS A 86 -12.04 -40.20 19.89
C LYS A 86 -13.54 -40.51 19.87
N LYS A 87 -14.25 -39.97 18.87
CA LYS A 87 -15.68 -40.24 18.65
C LYS A 87 -15.86 -41.43 17.68
N THR A 88 -17.08 -41.92 17.53
CA THR A 88 -17.44 -42.94 16.53
C THR A 88 -17.00 -42.56 15.10
N SER A 89 -16.99 -41.27 14.77
CA SER A 89 -16.49 -40.74 13.49
C SER A 89 -15.57 -39.54 13.71
N GLY A 90 -14.46 -39.50 12.96
CA GLY A 90 -13.48 -38.40 12.99
C GLY A 90 -12.14 -38.82 13.61
N SER A 91 -11.14 -37.96 13.43
CA SER A 91 -9.80 -38.16 13.99
C SER A 91 -9.80 -37.94 15.51
N PRO A 92 -8.90 -38.60 16.27
CA PRO A 92 -8.68 -38.28 17.68
C PRO A 92 -8.36 -36.80 17.89
N VAL A 93 -8.86 -36.24 18.98
CA VAL A 93 -8.59 -34.86 19.41
C VAL A 93 -7.76 -34.92 20.68
N ALA A 94 -6.56 -34.34 20.65
CA ALA A 94 -5.73 -34.22 21.85
C ALA A 94 -6.39 -33.24 22.84
N LEU A 95 -6.43 -33.62 24.12
CA LEU A 95 -6.86 -32.80 25.26
C LEU A 95 -5.66 -32.19 26.01
N SER A 96 -4.62 -31.81 25.29
CA SER A 96 -3.52 -31.03 25.85
C SER A 96 -4.02 -29.65 26.32
N PRO A 97 -3.31 -28.96 27.25
CA PRO A 97 -3.64 -27.58 27.59
C PRO A 97 -3.74 -26.78 26.30
N MET A 98 -4.91 -26.20 26.00
CA MET A 98 -5.11 -25.47 24.75
C MET A 98 -4.24 -24.21 24.78
N ASP A 99 -3.15 -24.24 24.02
CA ASP A 99 -2.37 -23.07 23.64
C ASP A 99 -2.36 -22.92 22.12
N GLY A 100 -1.65 -21.89 21.63
CA GLY A 100 -1.56 -21.62 20.20
C GLY A 100 -0.94 -22.77 19.39
N SER A 101 -0.18 -23.68 20.01
CA SER A 101 0.46 -24.81 19.33
C SER A 101 -0.51 -25.95 18.98
N ASN A 102 -1.70 -25.97 19.59
CA ASN A 102 -2.74 -26.96 19.29
C ASN A 102 -3.56 -26.62 18.04
N ILE A 103 -3.37 -25.41 17.48
CA ILE A 103 -4.03 -24.99 16.25
C ILE A 103 -3.06 -25.28 15.10
N SER A 104 -3.35 -26.31 14.31
CA SER A 104 -2.54 -26.60 13.13
C SER A 104 -2.60 -25.44 12.13
N ASP A 105 -1.49 -25.21 11.42
CA ASP A 105 -1.41 -24.21 10.37
C ASP A 105 -2.57 -24.38 9.37
N ASN A 106 -3.19 -23.25 8.99
CA ASN A 106 -4.32 -23.19 8.05
C ASN A 106 -5.60 -23.95 8.47
N SER A 107 -5.72 -24.40 9.73
CA SER A 107 -6.91 -25.13 10.20
C SER A 107 -8.15 -24.26 10.44
N ILE A 108 -7.98 -22.93 10.54
CA ILE A 108 -9.07 -21.99 10.76
C ILE A 108 -9.61 -21.49 9.40
N ALA A 109 -10.70 -22.11 8.95
CA ALA A 109 -11.43 -21.65 7.77
C ALA A 109 -12.08 -20.27 8.01
N GLY A 110 -12.19 -19.46 6.96
CA GLY A 110 -12.83 -18.13 7.05
C GLY A 110 -14.26 -18.17 7.61
N SER A 111 -15.02 -19.26 7.39
CA SER A 111 -16.36 -19.45 7.95
C SER A 111 -16.39 -19.61 9.48
N LYS A 112 -15.23 -19.81 10.12
CA LYS A 112 -15.07 -19.83 11.58
C LYS A 112 -14.78 -18.44 12.16
N LEU A 113 -14.53 -17.44 11.32
CA LEU A 113 -14.30 -16.06 11.73
C LEU A 113 -15.59 -15.26 11.58
N GLN A 114 -16.06 -14.68 12.68
CA GLN A 114 -17.16 -13.72 12.62
C GLN A 114 -16.70 -12.43 11.92
N ILE A 115 -17.65 -11.68 11.35
CA ILE A 115 -17.37 -10.37 10.76
C ILE A 115 -16.75 -9.46 11.83
N GLY A 116 -15.58 -8.89 11.53
CA GLY A 116 -14.84 -8.03 12.45
C GLY A 116 -13.99 -8.76 13.50
N ALA A 117 -13.92 -10.11 13.47
CA ALA A 117 -13.10 -10.87 14.42
C ALA A 117 -11.59 -10.61 14.30
N VAL A 118 -11.12 -10.14 13.14
CA VAL A 118 -9.72 -9.75 12.90
C VAL A 118 -9.64 -8.22 12.88
N GLY A 119 -9.20 -7.64 13.99
CA GLY A 119 -8.96 -6.20 14.14
C GLY A 119 -7.46 -5.85 14.08
N THR A 120 -7.13 -4.60 14.42
CA THR A 120 -5.75 -4.09 14.37
C THR A 120 -4.79 -4.87 15.25
N ASN A 121 -5.23 -5.27 16.46
CA ASN A 121 -4.38 -6.01 17.40
C ASN A 121 -4.07 -7.45 16.93
N GLN A 122 -4.89 -8.01 16.04
CA GLN A 122 -4.68 -9.34 15.46
C GLN A 122 -3.85 -9.30 14.18
N MET A 123 -3.58 -8.11 13.62
CA MET A 123 -2.77 -7.93 12.43
C MET A 123 -1.36 -7.47 12.84
N ALA A 124 -0.36 -8.33 12.62
CA ALA A 124 1.03 -7.95 12.81
C ALA A 124 1.46 -6.90 11.77
N ASP A 125 2.48 -6.12 12.11
CA ASP A 125 3.11 -5.19 11.17
C ASP A 125 3.55 -5.90 9.89
N ASN A 126 3.30 -5.29 8.74
CA ASN A 126 3.62 -5.83 7.41
C ASN A 126 2.93 -7.16 7.06
N SER A 127 1.92 -7.60 7.82
CA SER A 127 1.19 -8.85 7.53
C SER A 127 0.35 -8.79 6.26
N ILE A 128 -0.01 -7.59 5.79
CA ILE A 128 -0.75 -7.36 4.55
C ILE A 128 0.21 -6.91 3.45
N SER A 129 0.65 -7.86 2.63
CA SER A 129 1.51 -7.64 1.46
C SER A 129 0.70 -7.19 0.24
N THR A 130 1.38 -6.60 -0.75
CA THR A 130 0.76 -6.07 -1.98
C THR A 130 -0.06 -7.10 -2.73
N ASN A 131 0.41 -8.33 -2.85
CA ASN A 131 -0.31 -9.43 -3.49
C ASN A 131 -1.59 -9.88 -2.74
N LYS A 132 -1.76 -9.51 -1.47
CA LYS A 132 -3.01 -9.74 -0.70
C LYS A 132 -4.05 -8.65 -0.96
N ILE A 133 -3.68 -7.58 -1.64
CA ILE A 133 -4.55 -6.45 -1.99
C ILE A 133 -4.83 -6.54 -3.49
N GLN A 134 -6.09 -6.71 -3.86
CA GLN A 134 -6.48 -6.69 -5.27
C GLN A 134 -6.34 -5.28 -5.84
N ASP A 135 -6.10 -5.20 -7.15
CA ASP A 135 -6.10 -3.93 -7.87
C ASP A 135 -7.40 -3.15 -7.61
N ASN A 136 -7.28 -1.85 -7.35
CA ASN A 136 -8.39 -0.96 -7.00
C ASN A 136 -9.13 -1.27 -5.68
N ALA A 137 -8.66 -2.23 -4.86
CA ALA A 137 -9.31 -2.54 -3.59
C ALA A 137 -9.27 -1.37 -2.57
N ILE A 138 -8.22 -0.55 -2.64
CA ILE A 138 -8.04 0.64 -1.80
C ILE A 138 -8.43 1.89 -2.61
N THR A 139 -9.68 2.33 -2.45
CA THR A 139 -10.24 3.50 -3.14
C THR A 139 -9.95 4.80 -2.38
N LYS A 140 -9.94 5.95 -3.06
CA LYS A 140 -9.67 7.27 -2.44
C LYS A 140 -10.41 7.52 -1.11
N PRO A 141 -11.72 7.22 -0.94
CA PRO A 141 -12.41 7.43 0.34
C PRO A 141 -11.94 6.51 1.48
N LYS A 142 -11.37 5.34 1.18
CA LYS A 142 -10.79 4.41 2.17
C LYS A 142 -9.45 4.89 2.70
N ILE A 143 -8.85 5.86 2.01
CA ILE A 143 -7.62 6.53 2.40
C ILE A 143 -7.98 7.85 3.08
N ALA A 144 -8.83 7.76 4.11
CA ALA A 144 -9.26 8.93 4.87
C ALA A 144 -8.03 9.57 5.54
N THR A 145 -7.69 10.78 5.09
CA THR A 145 -6.96 11.78 5.86
C THR A 145 -5.71 11.27 6.58
N LEU A 146 -4.69 10.82 5.84
CA LEU A 146 -3.33 11.00 6.38
C LEU A 146 -3.08 12.52 6.44
N ASN A 147 -3.25 13.11 7.62
CA ASN A 147 -2.68 14.41 7.98
C ASN A 147 -1.13 14.31 8.07
N GLY A 148 -0.52 13.74 7.03
CA GLY A 148 0.82 13.19 7.07
C GLY A 148 1.11 12.43 5.78
N VAL A 149 0.97 13.13 4.65
CA VAL A 149 1.58 12.76 3.37
C VAL A 149 1.20 11.35 2.87
N LEU A 150 0.04 11.25 2.23
CA LEU A 150 -0.06 10.33 1.09
C LEU A 150 0.86 10.87 0.01
N GLN A 151 2.10 10.39 0.00
CA GLN A 151 2.92 10.46 -1.20
C GLN A 151 2.26 9.51 -2.20
N TYR A 152 1.25 10.01 -2.91
CA TYR A 152 1.21 9.76 -4.33
C TYR A 152 2.42 10.53 -4.88
N THR A 153 3.63 10.00 -4.69
CA THR A 153 4.83 10.49 -5.38
C THR A 153 4.77 9.98 -6.83
N ASP A 154 3.69 10.35 -7.50
CA ASP A 154 3.80 10.85 -8.86
C ASP A 154 3.79 12.40 -8.83
N THR A 155 4.21 12.96 -7.70
CA THR A 155 4.99 14.19 -7.72
C THR A 155 6.30 13.84 -8.40
N HIS A 156 6.29 13.90 -9.72
CA HIS A 156 7.40 14.50 -10.44
C HIS A 156 7.66 15.85 -9.77
N THR A 157 8.44 15.82 -8.69
CA THR A 157 9.20 16.97 -8.25
C THR A 157 10.08 17.25 -9.46
N ILE A 158 9.73 18.27 -10.26
CA ILE A 158 10.59 18.74 -11.35
C ILE A 158 11.79 19.42 -10.68
N SER A 159 12.65 18.62 -10.10
CA SER A 159 13.95 18.99 -9.59
C SER A 159 14.95 18.32 -10.52
N ASN A 160 15.36 19.07 -11.53
CA ASN A 160 16.56 18.86 -12.34
C ASN A 160 16.60 17.53 -13.08
N ASP A 161 15.46 17.17 -13.65
CA ASP A 161 15.21 15.90 -14.32
C ASP A 161 16.01 15.77 -15.63
N THR A 162 17.06 14.95 -15.60
CA THR A 162 17.79 14.47 -16.78
C THR A 162 17.16 13.21 -17.39
N ASP A 163 16.11 12.65 -16.78
CA ASP A 163 15.44 11.40 -17.14
C ASP A 163 14.10 11.59 -17.88
N ILE A 164 13.61 12.83 -18.07
CA ILE A 164 12.53 13.10 -19.03
C ILE A 164 13.13 13.43 -20.39
N PRO A 165 13.05 12.53 -21.39
CA PRO A 165 13.27 12.92 -22.77
C PRO A 165 12.26 14.02 -23.12
N HIS A 166 12.77 15.21 -23.44
CA HIS A 166 12.06 16.48 -23.72
C HIS A 166 10.99 16.45 -24.84
N LYS A 167 10.37 15.32 -25.16
CA LYS A 167 9.51 15.15 -26.33
C LYS A 167 8.15 14.50 -26.06
N LYS A 168 7.50 14.73 -24.90
CA LYS A 168 6.07 14.38 -24.80
C LYS A 168 5.16 15.08 -23.77
N TYR A 169 5.65 15.81 -22.77
CA TYR A 169 4.77 16.23 -21.67
C TYR A 169 4.58 17.74 -21.54
N VAL A 170 4.01 18.38 -22.57
CA VAL A 170 3.43 19.73 -22.41
C VAL A 170 1.90 19.72 -22.47
N ASP A 171 1.25 18.61 -22.83
CA ASP A 171 -0.20 18.64 -23.10
C ASP A 171 -1.10 18.14 -21.94
N ASP A 172 -0.60 17.35 -20.99
CA ASP A 172 -1.52 16.49 -20.21
C ASP A 172 -1.61 16.73 -18.69
N LYS A 173 -1.12 17.86 -18.15
CA LYS A 173 -1.24 18.10 -16.68
C LYS A 173 -1.43 19.54 -16.19
N VAL A 174 -1.93 20.45 -17.03
CA VAL A 174 -2.49 21.76 -16.58
C VAL A 174 -3.96 21.87 -16.98
N SER A 175 -4.72 20.81 -16.76
CA SER A 175 -6.18 20.83 -16.93
C SER A 175 -6.84 21.47 -15.70
N GLY A 176 -6.70 22.79 -15.57
CA GLY A 176 -7.35 23.57 -14.51
C GLY A 176 -7.17 25.07 -14.70
N SER A 177 -8.09 25.71 -15.44
CA SER A 177 -8.31 27.17 -15.48
C SER A 177 -7.03 28.03 -15.48
N GLY A 178 -6.01 27.63 -16.24
CA GLY A 178 -4.72 28.30 -16.31
C GLY A 178 -4.45 28.80 -17.72
N ASN A 179 -3.84 29.98 -17.84
CA ASN A 179 -3.34 30.47 -19.12
C ASN A 179 -2.35 29.44 -19.70
N TYR A 180 -2.59 28.96 -20.92
CA TYR A 180 -1.62 28.12 -21.62
C TYR A 180 -0.47 28.99 -22.15
N ILE A 181 0.78 28.58 -21.92
CA ILE A 181 1.98 29.29 -22.38
C ILE A 181 2.74 28.40 -23.35
N TYR A 182 2.89 28.86 -24.58
CA TYR A 182 3.69 28.22 -25.63
C TYR A 182 4.92 29.06 -25.92
N THR A 183 6.09 28.43 -25.99
CA THR A 183 7.35 29.15 -26.21
C THR A 183 8.17 28.48 -27.31
N ALA A 184 8.67 29.29 -28.24
CA ALA A 184 9.70 28.92 -29.19
C ALA A 184 10.98 29.67 -28.86
N VAL A 185 12.11 28.95 -28.77
CA VAL A 185 13.41 29.51 -28.37
C VAL A 185 14.42 29.21 -29.47
N GLY A 186 15.01 30.26 -30.03
CA GLY A 186 16.08 30.14 -31.01
C GLY A 186 17.44 30.33 -30.34
N THR A 187 18.32 29.35 -30.47
CA THR A 187 19.66 29.32 -29.84
C THR A 187 20.81 29.38 -30.84
N THR A 188 20.52 29.34 -32.14
CA THR A 188 21.55 29.39 -33.19
C THR A 188 21.67 30.82 -33.71
N ASP A 189 22.88 31.27 -34.01
CA ASP A 189 23.10 32.58 -34.63
C ASP A 189 22.48 32.61 -36.03
N ILE A 190 21.74 33.68 -36.34
CA ILE A 190 21.09 33.86 -37.64
C ILE A 190 21.37 35.26 -38.18
N SER A 191 21.23 35.41 -39.49
CA SER A 191 21.37 36.72 -40.15
C SER A 191 20.38 36.85 -41.28
N THR A 192 20.12 38.10 -41.69
CA THR A 192 19.34 38.39 -42.89
C THR A 192 19.89 39.59 -43.65
N SER A 193 20.02 39.43 -44.96
CA SER A 193 20.32 40.50 -45.92
C SER A 193 19.09 40.85 -46.77
N SER A 194 17.93 40.25 -46.49
CA SER A 194 16.70 40.43 -47.27
C SER A 194 16.05 41.78 -47.00
N THR A 195 15.64 42.47 -48.07
CA THR A 195 14.80 43.68 -48.01
C THR A 195 13.31 43.37 -47.97
N SER A 196 12.93 42.12 -48.27
CA SER A 196 11.55 41.61 -48.13
C SER A 196 11.42 40.76 -46.87
N TYR A 197 10.25 40.75 -46.24
CA TYR A 197 10.00 39.95 -45.04
C TYR A 197 10.25 38.46 -45.31
N VAL A 198 11.12 37.87 -44.48
CA VAL A 198 11.39 36.44 -44.45
C VAL A 198 11.07 35.88 -43.06
N ASP A 199 10.70 34.60 -42.99
CA ASP A 199 10.47 33.92 -41.71
C ASP A 199 11.78 33.91 -40.90
N MET A 200 11.70 34.29 -39.63
CA MET A 200 12.83 34.22 -38.72
C MET A 200 12.95 32.79 -38.20
N SER A 201 14.10 32.15 -38.41
CA SER A 201 14.32 30.75 -38.04
C SER A 201 13.97 30.49 -36.57
N ASP A 202 13.30 29.36 -36.34
CA ASP A 202 12.81 28.87 -35.05
C ASP A 202 11.71 29.72 -34.38
N MET A 203 11.30 30.86 -34.96
CA MET A 203 10.29 31.74 -34.36
C MET A 203 8.90 31.49 -34.96
N SER A 204 8.43 30.25 -34.84
CA SER A 204 7.10 29.82 -35.26
C SER A 204 6.52 28.83 -34.25
N ILE A 205 5.25 29.04 -33.87
CA ILE A 205 4.47 28.16 -33.00
C ILE A 205 3.19 27.81 -33.74
N THR A 206 2.94 26.53 -33.96
CA THR A 206 1.66 26.05 -34.50
C THR A 206 0.97 25.22 -33.46
N GLN A 207 -0.26 25.61 -33.12
CA GLN A 207 -1.00 24.99 -32.03
C GLN A 207 -2.50 25.08 -32.29
N THR A 208 -3.26 24.14 -31.73
CA THR A 208 -4.73 24.23 -31.69
C THR A 208 -5.14 25.05 -30.47
N PHE A 209 -5.78 26.19 -30.69
CA PHE A 209 -6.25 27.10 -29.66
C PHE A 209 -7.75 26.96 -29.44
N SER A 210 -8.20 27.30 -28.22
CA SER A 210 -9.60 27.59 -27.95
C SER A 210 -9.90 29.04 -28.35
N GLU A 211 -11.17 29.34 -28.65
CA GLU A 211 -11.59 30.72 -28.85
C GLU A 211 -11.37 31.53 -27.57
N GLY A 212 -10.74 32.69 -27.67
CA GLY A 212 -10.41 33.48 -26.48
C GLY A 212 -9.41 34.60 -26.72
N THR A 213 -8.75 35.03 -25.64
CA THR A 213 -7.71 36.06 -25.70
C THR A 213 -6.34 35.45 -25.94
N ILE A 214 -5.53 36.13 -26.74
CA ILE A 214 -4.15 35.77 -27.02
C ILE A 214 -3.24 36.95 -26.71
N PHE A 215 -2.12 36.66 -26.07
CA PHE A 215 -1.00 37.57 -25.88
C PHE A 215 0.25 36.94 -26.51
N ILE A 216 0.88 37.67 -27.41
CA ILE A 216 2.09 37.25 -28.12
C ILE A 216 3.20 38.21 -27.72
N ASN A 217 4.34 37.68 -27.30
CA ASN A 217 5.53 38.47 -27.06
C ASN A 217 6.72 37.85 -27.78
N PHE A 218 7.41 38.64 -28.58
CA PHE A 218 8.70 38.26 -29.15
C PHE A 218 9.79 39.15 -28.57
N ASP A 219 10.87 38.54 -28.11
CA ASP A 219 12.05 39.18 -27.57
C ASP A 219 13.31 38.63 -28.27
N ALA A 220 14.18 39.53 -28.73
CA ALA A 220 15.49 39.17 -29.26
C ALA A 220 16.48 40.33 -29.15
N THR A 221 17.75 39.99 -28.95
CA THR A 221 18.86 40.94 -29.06
C THR A 221 19.49 40.83 -30.45
N PHE A 222 19.70 41.97 -31.10
CA PHE A 222 20.36 42.07 -32.40
C PHE A 222 21.75 42.68 -32.25
N THR A 223 22.67 42.26 -33.10
CA THR A 223 24.03 42.83 -33.15
C THR A 223 23.97 44.23 -33.72
N ARG A 224 24.77 45.15 -33.15
CA ARG A 224 24.90 46.52 -33.66
C ARG A 224 25.43 46.53 -35.10
N VAL A 225 24.72 47.21 -35.99
CA VAL A 225 25.13 47.42 -37.38
C VAL A 225 24.79 48.85 -37.79
N SER A 226 25.79 49.62 -38.23
CA SER A 226 25.59 51.02 -38.62
C SER A 226 24.61 51.16 -39.80
N ASP A 227 23.90 52.28 -39.86
CA ASP A 227 23.01 52.68 -40.95
C ASP A 227 21.97 51.61 -41.34
N THR A 228 21.40 50.91 -40.36
CA THR A 228 20.51 49.77 -40.60
C THR A 228 19.21 49.88 -39.81
N TYR A 229 18.10 49.67 -40.51
CA TYR A 229 16.77 49.52 -39.90
C TYR A 229 16.34 48.06 -39.99
N ILE A 230 15.92 47.51 -38.85
CA ILE A 230 15.23 46.22 -38.79
C ILE A 230 13.72 46.45 -38.76
N TYR A 231 13.02 45.66 -39.57
CA TYR A 231 11.58 45.59 -39.58
C TYR A 231 11.18 44.21 -39.08
N ILE A 232 10.39 44.15 -38.02
CA ILE A 232 9.91 42.90 -37.42
C ILE A 232 8.39 42.92 -37.43
N ARG A 233 7.77 41.79 -37.78
CA ARG A 233 6.33 41.65 -37.69
C ARG A 233 5.91 40.30 -37.12
N VAL A 234 4.77 40.31 -36.46
CA VAL A 234 4.07 39.14 -35.93
C VAL A 234 2.94 38.79 -36.88
N LEU A 235 2.83 37.52 -37.23
CA LEU A 235 1.73 37.01 -38.05
C LEU A 235 0.97 35.93 -37.30
N ILE A 236 -0.35 35.90 -37.49
CA ILE A 236 -1.22 34.76 -37.19
C ILE A 236 -1.76 34.28 -38.53
N ASP A 237 -1.49 33.02 -38.91
CA ASP A 237 -1.89 32.42 -40.20
C ASP A 237 -1.55 33.28 -41.42
N ASN A 238 -0.32 33.80 -41.46
CA ASN A 238 0.17 34.71 -42.49
C ASN A 238 -0.54 36.08 -42.57
N THR A 239 -1.44 36.40 -41.64
CA THR A 239 -2.01 37.74 -41.48
C THR A 239 -1.16 38.53 -40.49
N GLU A 240 -0.66 39.70 -40.92
CA GLU A 240 0.11 40.59 -40.04
C GLU A 240 -0.78 41.19 -38.96
N VAL A 241 -0.45 40.93 -37.69
CA VAL A 241 -1.20 41.45 -36.52
C VAL A 241 -0.46 42.58 -35.81
N LYS A 242 0.87 42.64 -35.96
CA LYS A 242 1.71 43.70 -35.38
C LYS A 242 2.99 43.86 -36.17
N LYS A 243 3.48 45.09 -36.30
CA LYS A 243 4.79 45.43 -36.86
C LYS A 243 5.54 46.40 -35.95
N SER A 244 6.87 46.32 -35.98
CA SER A 244 7.79 47.22 -35.32
C SER A 244 8.95 47.54 -36.26
N VAL A 245 9.50 48.73 -36.12
CA VAL A 245 10.68 49.22 -36.84
C VAL A 245 11.68 49.70 -35.81
N HIS A 246 12.93 49.34 -35.98
CA HIS A 246 13.99 49.76 -35.08
C HIS A 246 15.27 50.07 -35.83
N TYR A 247 16.03 51.04 -35.32
CA TYR A 247 17.27 51.52 -35.91
C TYR A 247 18.49 51.04 -35.11
N THR A 248 19.38 50.24 -35.71
CA THR A 248 20.36 49.44 -34.98
C THR A 248 21.70 50.16 -34.73
N GLU A 249 21.68 51.34 -34.10
CA GLU A 249 22.92 52.08 -33.77
C GLU A 249 23.55 51.71 -32.41
N TYR A 250 22.83 50.98 -31.55
CA TYR A 250 23.31 50.52 -30.24
C TYR A 250 23.01 49.03 -30.04
N TYR A 251 23.70 48.39 -29.09
CA TYR A 251 23.34 47.03 -28.67
C TYR A 251 22.01 47.09 -27.91
N GLU A 252 20.92 46.73 -28.56
CA GLU A 252 19.59 46.86 -27.98
C GLU A 252 18.79 45.55 -28.00
N HIS A 253 18.03 45.36 -26.93
CA HIS A 253 17.02 44.31 -26.81
C HIS A 253 15.75 44.80 -27.48
N HIS A 254 15.19 43.99 -28.38
CA HIS A 254 13.96 44.32 -29.09
C HIS A 254 12.85 43.43 -28.63
N CYS A 255 11.78 44.07 -28.16
CA CYS A 255 10.54 43.41 -27.85
C CYS A 255 9.42 43.91 -28.75
N ILE A 256 8.53 43.00 -29.15
CA ILE A 256 7.26 43.32 -29.82
C ILE A 256 6.17 42.48 -29.17
N SER A 257 5.17 43.15 -28.64
CA SER A 257 4.03 42.50 -27.99
C SER A 257 2.74 42.81 -28.73
N TYR A 258 1.84 41.83 -28.76
CA TYR A 258 0.51 41.91 -29.33
C TYR A 258 -0.49 41.27 -28.37
N SER A 259 -1.63 41.92 -28.17
CA SER A 259 -2.79 41.33 -27.51
C SER A 259 -4.00 41.42 -28.43
N GLY A 260 -4.81 40.37 -28.45
CA GLY A 260 -6.01 40.32 -29.27
C GLY A 260 -6.87 39.11 -28.96
N SER A 261 -7.78 38.78 -29.87
CA SER A 261 -8.56 37.55 -29.85
C SER A 261 -8.00 36.53 -30.84
N ILE A 262 -8.26 35.26 -30.58
CA ILE A 262 -8.00 34.15 -31.50
C ILE A 262 -9.26 33.26 -31.56
N THR A 263 -9.55 32.73 -32.74
CA THR A 263 -10.66 31.80 -32.93
C THR A 263 -10.26 30.39 -32.47
N ALA A 264 -11.25 29.53 -32.20
CA ALA A 264 -10.97 28.12 -31.97
C ALA A 264 -10.45 27.48 -33.27
N GLY A 265 -9.34 26.73 -33.19
CA GLY A 265 -8.74 26.08 -34.34
C GLY A 265 -7.23 26.01 -34.30
N SER A 266 -6.65 25.35 -35.31
CA SER A 266 -5.19 25.32 -35.50
C SER A 266 -4.73 26.63 -36.12
N HIS A 267 -3.82 27.31 -35.43
CA HIS A 267 -3.22 28.56 -35.90
C HIS A 267 -1.70 28.51 -35.82
N THR A 268 -1.03 29.17 -36.77
CA THR A 268 0.42 29.37 -36.78
C THR A 268 0.75 30.82 -36.45
N ILE A 269 1.42 31.02 -35.32
CA ILE A 269 2.00 32.30 -34.92
C ILE A 269 3.46 32.30 -35.35
N LYS A 270 3.90 33.30 -36.10
CA LYS A 270 5.31 33.40 -36.52
C LYS A 270 5.84 34.82 -36.57
N ILE A 271 7.15 34.93 -36.50
CA ILE A 271 7.89 36.19 -36.62
C ILE A 271 8.56 36.25 -37.97
N GLN A 272 8.40 37.39 -38.64
CA GLN A 272 9.15 37.72 -39.85
C GLN A 272 9.99 38.96 -39.63
N TRP A 273 11.09 39.02 -40.36
CA TRP A 273 12.03 40.13 -40.33
C TRP A 273 12.55 40.47 -41.72
N CYS A 274 12.89 41.74 -41.92
CA CYS A 274 13.68 42.22 -43.04
C CYS A 274 14.48 43.47 -42.65
N LYS A 275 15.33 43.94 -43.56
CA LYS A 275 16.20 45.09 -43.30
C LYS A 275 16.10 46.17 -44.37
N SER A 276 16.48 47.38 -43.98
CA SER A 276 16.99 48.42 -44.86
C SER A 276 18.42 48.76 -44.41
N GLY A 277 19.37 48.94 -45.33
CA GLY A 277 20.79 49.13 -45.00
C GLY A 277 21.60 47.84 -45.04
N ASN A 278 22.43 47.60 -44.01
CA ASN A 278 23.36 46.47 -43.95
C ASN A 278 22.70 45.16 -43.48
N THR A 279 23.42 44.04 -43.57
CA THR A 279 22.98 42.74 -43.06
C THR A 279 22.82 42.79 -41.54
N ILE A 280 21.71 42.24 -41.03
CA ILE A 280 21.45 42.15 -39.60
C ILE A 280 21.86 40.78 -39.09
N TYR A 281 22.39 40.73 -37.87
CA TYR A 281 22.74 39.51 -37.16
C TYR A 281 21.99 39.42 -35.82
N GLN A 282 21.58 38.21 -35.46
CA GLN A 282 20.96 37.88 -34.17
C GLN A 282 21.80 36.76 -33.55
N ASN A 283 22.50 37.07 -32.45
CA ASN A 283 23.43 36.17 -31.78
C ASN A 283 22.68 35.18 -30.86
N GLY A 284 21.87 34.28 -31.42
CA GLY A 284 21.07 33.30 -30.67
C GLY A 284 21.87 32.44 -29.69
N SER A 285 23.16 32.20 -29.96
CA SER A 285 24.05 31.40 -29.10
C SER A 285 24.32 32.06 -27.74
N THR A 286 24.36 33.40 -27.71
CA THR A 286 24.63 34.19 -26.50
C THR A 286 23.36 34.81 -25.95
N TYR A 287 22.55 35.40 -26.84
CA TYR A 287 21.32 36.09 -26.53
C TYR A 287 20.20 35.43 -27.31
N LYS A 288 19.59 34.42 -26.70
CA LYS A 288 18.47 33.65 -27.25
C LYS A 288 17.39 34.58 -27.76
N ARG A 289 16.70 34.17 -28.83
CA ARG A 289 15.44 34.78 -29.26
C ARG A 289 14.27 33.95 -28.74
N ILE A 290 13.23 34.60 -28.26
CA ILE A 290 12.11 33.94 -27.59
C ILE A 290 10.80 34.48 -28.15
N LEU A 291 9.98 33.60 -28.68
CA LEU A 291 8.57 33.86 -28.99
C LEU A 291 7.72 33.18 -27.93
N THR A 292 6.92 33.94 -27.20
CA THR A 292 5.98 33.46 -26.18
C THR A 292 4.55 33.76 -26.64
N VAL A 293 3.68 32.76 -26.59
CA VAL A 293 2.25 32.87 -26.86
C VAL A 293 1.50 32.42 -25.62
N ILE A 294 0.70 33.30 -25.06
CA ILE A 294 -0.11 33.06 -23.88
C ILE A 294 -1.57 33.13 -24.31
N THR A 295 -2.38 32.14 -23.94
CA THR A 295 -3.82 32.17 -24.18
C THR A 295 -4.60 32.07 -22.88
N GLY A 296 -5.57 32.96 -22.70
CA GLY A 296 -6.54 32.87 -21.62
C GLY A 296 -7.77 32.08 -22.07
N GLN A 297 -8.19 31.10 -21.25
CA GLN A 297 -9.54 30.55 -21.30
C GLN A 297 -10.51 31.46 -20.56
#